data_AF-A0A7V4JS99-F1
#
_entry.id   AF-A0A7V4JS99-F1
#
_cell.length_a   1.000
_cell.length_b   1.000
_cell.length_c   1.000
_cell.angle_alpha   90.00
_cell.angle_beta   90.00
_cell.angle_gamma   90.00
#
_symmetry.space_group_name_H-M   'P 1'
#
loop_
_entity.id
_entity.type
_entity.pdbx_description
1 polymer ?
#
loop_
_entity_poly.entity_id
_entity_poly.type
_entity_poly.pdbx_seq_one_letter_code
_entity_poly.pdbx_strand_id
1 'polypeptide(L)'
;MNSDDLYRRLRSEIDRIALVDTHEHLLDERTRLQQSVDLFHLYAHYASSDLVSAGLPADRMVWLRRTDVPLDERWAVFAPHWRAARTTAYGRAVLLAARELYDV
;
A
#
# COMPACT_ATOMS: atom_id res chain seq x y z
N MET A 1 -16.92 -10.46 32.15
CA MET A 1 -15.98 -10.90 31.10
C MET A 1 -15.24 -9.67 30.65
N ASN A 2 -13.91 -9.63 30.77
CA ASN A 2 -13.12 -8.47 30.33
C ASN A 2 -13.30 -8.32 28.81
N SER A 3 -13.60 -7.12 28.33
CA SER A 3 -13.80 -6.84 26.89
C SER A 3 -12.61 -7.32 26.05
N ASP A 4 -11.40 -7.31 26.61
CA ASP A 4 -10.19 -7.81 25.95
C ASP A 4 -10.21 -9.33 25.71
N ASP A 5 -10.78 -10.11 26.63
CA ASP A 5 -10.87 -11.57 26.49
C ASP A 5 -11.85 -11.94 25.37
N LEU A 6 -13.03 -11.29 25.37
CA LEU A 6 -14.02 -11.48 24.33
C LEU A 6 -13.47 -11.10 22.95
N TYR A 7 -12.79 -9.96 22.85
CA TYR A 7 -12.16 -9.50 21.61
C TYR A 7 -11.16 -10.53 21.07
N ARG A 8 -10.25 -11.04 21.90
CA ARG A 8 -9.22 -12.01 21.49
C ARG A 8 -9.84 -13.33 21.01
N ARG A 9 -10.87 -13.82 21.72
CA ARG A 9 -11.58 -15.04 21.34
C ARG A 9 -12.28 -14.89 19.99
N LEU A 10 -13.03 -13.81 19.79
CA LEU A 10 -13.69 -13.54 18.50
C LEU A 10 -12.66 -13.38 17.38
N ARG A 11 -11.58 -12.63 17.61
CA ARG A 11 -10.52 -12.45 16.63
C ARG A 11 -9.89 -13.78 16.21
N SER A 12 -9.58 -14.65 17.18
CA SER A 12 -8.99 -15.96 16.91
C SER A 12 -9.89 -16.86 16.06
N GLU A 13 -11.20 -16.78 16.20
CA GLU A 13 -12.13 -17.57 15.37
C GLU A 13 -12.29 -16.95 13.98
N ILE A 14 -12.38 -15.61 13.89
CA ILE A 14 -12.52 -14.89 12.63
C ILE A 14 -11.28 -15.07 11.74
N ASP A 15 -10.08 -15.00 12.30
CA ASP A 15 -8.82 -15.14 11.55
C ASP A 15 -8.65 -16.53 10.89
N ARG A 16 -9.42 -17.54 11.32
CA ARG A 16 -9.39 -18.89 10.74
C ARG A 16 -10.31 -19.05 9.53
N ILE A 17 -11.19 -18.08 9.30
CA ILE A 17 -12.12 -18.09 8.18
C ILE A 17 -11.32 -17.82 6.91
N ALA A 18 -11.41 -18.71 5.92
CA ALA A 18 -10.79 -18.50 4.62
C ALA A 18 -11.37 -17.24 3.96
N LEU A 19 -10.50 -16.37 3.46
CA LEU A 19 -10.92 -15.20 2.70
C LEU A 19 -11.51 -15.65 1.37
N VAL A 20 -12.76 -15.26 1.11
CA VAL A 20 -13.43 -15.44 -0.18
C VAL A 20 -13.62 -14.06 -0.77
N ASP A 21 -12.74 -13.68 -1.71
CA ASP A 21 -12.86 -12.43 -2.43
C ASP A 21 -13.77 -12.62 -3.65
N THR A 22 -14.92 -11.95 -3.64
CA THR A 22 -15.91 -12.01 -4.73
C THR A 22 -15.79 -10.85 -5.71
N HIS A 23 -15.01 -9.82 -5.41
CA HIS A 23 -14.83 -8.65 -6.26
C HIS A 23 -13.51 -7.94 -5.99
N GLU A 24 -12.62 -8.01 -6.97
CA GLU A 24 -11.36 -7.29 -6.97
C GLU A 24 -11.03 -6.71 -8.35
N HIS A 25 -10.03 -5.84 -8.38
CA HIS A 25 -9.52 -5.21 -9.61
C HIS A 25 -8.05 -5.59 -9.86
N LEU A 26 -7.67 -6.81 -9.53
CA LEU A 26 -6.33 -7.30 -9.84
C LEU A 26 -6.15 -7.48 -11.34
N LEU A 27 -4.92 -7.21 -11.79
CA LEU A 27 -4.52 -7.53 -13.15
C LEU A 27 -4.40 -9.05 -13.30
N ASP A 28 -4.64 -9.54 -14.51
CA ASP A 28 -4.32 -10.93 -14.83
C ASP A 28 -2.82 -11.18 -14.63
N GLU A 29 -2.47 -12.38 -14.14
CA GLU A 29 -1.09 -12.73 -13.78
C GLU A 29 -0.12 -12.54 -14.95
N ARG A 30 -0.53 -12.94 -16.16
CA ARG A 30 0.30 -12.83 -17.37
C ARG A 30 0.65 -11.37 -17.66
N THR A 31 -0.31 -10.47 -17.60
CA THR A 31 -0.08 -9.02 -17.74
C THR A 31 0.79 -8.51 -16.60
N ARG A 32 0.54 -8.94 -15.37
CA ARG A 32 1.29 -8.48 -14.19
C ARG A 32 2.77 -8.85 -14.25
N LEU A 33 3.09 -10.05 -14.74
CA LEU A 33 4.47 -10.56 -14.87
C LEU A 33 5.27 -9.86 -15.98
N GLN A 34 4.60 -9.18 -16.92
CA GLN A 34 5.25 -8.41 -17.98
C GLN A 34 5.66 -6.99 -17.54
N GLN A 35 5.22 -6.54 -16.37
CA GLN A 35 5.46 -5.19 -15.88
C GLN A 35 6.72 -5.13 -15.01
N SER A 36 7.56 -4.12 -15.26
CA SER A 36 8.57 -3.70 -14.29
C SER A 36 7.89 -2.88 -13.19
N VAL A 37 8.03 -3.31 -11.93
CA VAL A 37 7.40 -2.66 -10.77
C VAL A 37 8.41 -2.50 -9.64
N ASP A 38 8.12 -1.56 -8.76
CA ASP A 38 8.80 -1.36 -7.49
C ASP A 38 7.80 -0.86 -6.43
N LEU A 39 8.29 -0.37 -5.29
CA LEU A 39 7.46 0.10 -4.17
C LEU A 39 6.38 1.10 -4.57
N PHE A 40 6.59 1.91 -5.61
CA PHE A 40 5.62 2.92 -6.03
C PHE A 40 4.37 2.31 -6.66
N HIS A 41 4.37 1.02 -6.99
CA HIS A 41 3.18 0.26 -7.36
C HIS A 41 2.12 0.25 -6.26
N LEU A 42 2.53 0.20 -4.97
CA LEU A 42 1.62 0.24 -3.82
C LEU A 42 0.86 1.57 -3.69
N TYR A 43 1.30 2.59 -4.42
CA TYR A 43 0.72 3.94 -4.42
C TYR A 43 -0.06 4.25 -5.70
N ALA A 44 -0.44 3.23 -6.50
CA ALA A 44 -1.11 3.47 -7.79
C ALA A 44 -2.55 3.99 -7.68
N HIS A 45 -3.26 3.64 -6.60
CA HIS A 45 -4.68 3.96 -6.40
C HIS A 45 -4.84 5.01 -5.30
N TYR A 46 -5.75 4.79 -4.32
CA TYR A 46 -6.11 5.80 -3.34
C TYR A 46 -4.95 6.29 -2.46
N ALA A 47 -3.92 5.49 -2.24
CA ALA A 47 -2.70 5.95 -1.55
C ALA A 47 -1.98 7.10 -2.31
N SER A 48 -2.17 7.24 -3.63
CA SER A 48 -1.73 8.43 -4.38
C SER A 48 -2.49 9.69 -3.97
N SER A 49 -3.80 9.58 -3.70
CA SER A 49 -4.63 10.71 -3.31
C SER A 49 -4.12 11.31 -2.00
N ASP A 50 -3.74 10.47 -1.04
CA ASP A 50 -3.16 10.92 0.23
C ASP A 50 -1.83 11.68 0.02
N LEU A 51 -0.98 11.21 -0.90
CA LEU A 51 0.28 11.88 -1.23
C LEU A 51 0.04 13.23 -1.93
N VAL A 52 -0.92 13.28 -2.85
CA VAL A 52 -1.29 14.52 -3.54
C VAL A 52 -1.88 15.53 -2.57
N SER A 53 -2.77 15.09 -1.66
CA SER A 53 -3.29 15.92 -0.58
C SER A 53 -2.20 16.37 0.40
N ALA A 54 -1.14 15.58 0.58
CA ALA A 54 0.07 15.96 1.32
C ALA A 54 1.02 16.87 0.51
N GLY A 55 0.60 17.37 -0.65
CA GLY A 55 1.31 18.38 -1.45
C GLY A 55 2.22 17.83 -2.54
N LEU A 56 2.19 16.52 -2.83
CA LEU A 56 2.92 15.98 -3.98
C LEU A 56 2.19 16.36 -5.28
N PRO A 57 2.85 17.01 -6.26
CA PRO A 57 2.19 17.31 -7.52
C PRO A 57 1.72 16.04 -8.25
N ALA A 58 0.53 16.10 -8.88
CA ALA A 58 -0.10 14.93 -9.49
C ALA A 58 0.71 14.34 -10.67
N ASP A 59 1.43 15.18 -11.42
CA ASP A 59 2.37 14.75 -12.45
C ASP A 59 3.58 14.03 -11.86
N ARG A 60 4.04 14.44 -10.67
CA ARG A 60 5.11 13.75 -9.94
C ARG A 60 4.67 12.37 -9.46
N MET A 61 3.40 12.15 -9.13
CA MET A 61 2.89 10.79 -8.87
C MET A 61 3.04 9.86 -10.07
N VAL A 62 2.79 10.35 -11.29
CA VAL A 62 3.02 9.55 -12.52
C VAL A 62 4.51 9.27 -12.70
N TRP A 63 5.35 10.28 -12.48
CA TRP A 63 6.81 10.14 -12.56
C TRP A 63 7.38 9.17 -11.52
N LEU A 64 6.83 9.10 -10.31
CA LEU A 64 7.26 8.13 -9.29
C LEU A 64 7.12 6.68 -9.75
N ARG A 65 6.25 6.36 -10.72
CA ARG A 65 6.07 5.00 -11.26
C ARG A 65 7.04 4.65 -12.39
N ARG A 66 7.94 5.56 -12.75
CA ARG A 66 8.94 5.34 -13.80
C ARG A 66 10.11 4.50 -13.29
N THR A 67 10.04 3.20 -13.54
CA THR A 67 11.08 2.23 -13.12
C THR A 67 12.39 2.39 -13.88
N ASP A 68 12.41 3.19 -14.96
CA ASP A 68 13.63 3.62 -15.66
C ASP A 68 14.41 4.71 -14.91
N VAL A 69 13.81 5.34 -13.88
CA VAL A 69 14.47 6.32 -13.02
C VAL A 69 14.96 5.64 -11.73
N PRO A 70 16.20 5.92 -11.27
CA PRO A 70 16.73 5.35 -10.04
C PRO A 70 15.80 5.55 -8.84
N LEU A 71 15.72 4.52 -8.00
CA LEU A 71 14.81 4.51 -6.85
C LEU A 71 15.13 5.63 -5.85
N ASP A 72 16.41 5.90 -5.59
CA ASP A 72 16.83 6.93 -4.63
C ASP A 72 16.40 8.33 -5.05
N GLU A 73 16.45 8.64 -6.36
CA GLU A 73 15.98 9.91 -6.91
C GLU A 73 14.47 10.08 -6.72
N ARG A 74 13.71 9.00 -6.97
CA ARG A 74 12.26 9.00 -6.77
C ARG A 74 11.90 9.07 -5.28
N TRP A 75 12.65 8.36 -4.44
CA TRP A 75 12.49 8.37 -3.00
C TRP A 75 12.71 9.75 -2.39
N ALA A 76 13.74 10.49 -2.84
CA ALA A 76 14.02 11.83 -2.35
C ALA A 76 12.84 12.79 -2.54
N VAL A 77 12.07 12.62 -3.62
CA VAL A 77 10.87 13.42 -3.93
C VAL A 77 9.67 12.92 -3.13
N PHE A 78 9.51 11.60 -2.98
CA PHE A 78 8.40 10.97 -2.29
C PHE A 78 8.43 11.16 -0.76
N ALA A 79 9.61 10.99 -0.16
CA ALA A 79 9.78 10.85 1.28
C ALA A 79 9.20 12.00 2.12
N PRO A 80 9.31 13.29 1.72
CA PRO A 80 8.70 14.39 2.46
C PRO A 80 7.16 14.27 2.57
N HIS A 81 6.49 13.90 1.48
CA HIS A 81 5.03 13.78 1.43
C HIS A 81 4.55 12.51 2.15
N TRP A 82 5.32 11.42 2.04
CA TRP A 82 5.04 10.18 2.75
C TRP A 82 4.98 10.36 4.26
N ARG A 83 5.85 11.21 4.84
CA ARG A 83 5.84 11.47 6.29
C ARG A 83 4.48 11.99 6.78
N ALA A 84 3.77 12.77 5.96
CA ALA A 84 2.44 13.28 6.26
C ALA A 84 1.33 12.26 5.94
N ALA A 85 1.49 11.45 4.89
CA ALA A 85 0.48 10.49 4.44
C ALA A 85 0.51 9.13 5.19
N ARG A 86 1.63 8.72 5.79
CA ARG A 86 1.83 7.36 6.33
C ARG A 86 0.82 6.91 7.40
N THR A 87 0.17 7.85 8.08
CA THR A 87 -0.80 7.57 9.15
C THR A 87 -2.25 7.53 8.68
N THR A 88 -2.53 7.78 7.40
CA THR A 88 -3.87 7.61 6.82
C THR A 88 -4.27 6.13 6.77
N ALA A 89 -5.53 5.84 6.47
CA ALA A 89 -6.00 4.46 6.30
C ALA A 89 -5.20 3.72 5.21
N TYR A 90 -4.99 4.34 4.05
CA TYR A 90 -4.20 3.74 2.97
C TYR A 90 -2.71 3.71 3.28
N GLY A 91 -2.15 4.72 3.95
CA GLY A 91 -0.77 4.69 4.42
C GLY A 91 -0.51 3.52 5.37
N ARG A 92 -1.43 3.26 6.30
CA ARG A 92 -1.37 2.10 7.19
C ARG A 92 -1.52 0.77 6.44
N ALA A 93 -2.36 0.71 5.41
CA ALA A 93 -2.49 -0.48 4.56
C ALA A 93 -1.17 -0.78 3.81
N VAL A 94 -0.48 0.25 3.31
CA VAL A 94 0.83 0.08 2.67
C VAL A 94 1.89 -0.39 3.68
N LEU A 95 1.93 0.18 4.89
CA LEU A 95 2.84 -0.28 5.96
C LEU A 95 2.56 -1.73 6.38
N LEU A 96 1.29 -2.14 6.38
CA LEU A 96 0.90 -3.53 6.63
C LEU A 96 1.42 -4.44 5.51
N ALA A 97 1.23 -4.06 4.24
CA ALA A 97 1.73 -4.82 3.11
C ALA A 97 3.26 -4.95 3.12
N ALA A 98 3.98 -3.86 3.40
CA ALA A 98 5.45 -3.86 3.52
C ALA A 98 5.93 -4.89 4.55
N ARG A 99 5.35 -4.86 5.75
CA ARG A 99 5.72 -5.79 6.83
C ARG A 99 5.32 -7.24 6.53
N GLU A 100 4.06 -7.47 6.18
CA GLU A 100 3.50 -8.84 6.13
C GLU A 100 3.84 -9.58 4.83
N LEU A 101 4.09 -8.86 3.73
CA LEU A 101 4.37 -9.47 2.42
C LEU A 101 5.85 -9.40 2.01
N TYR A 102 6.58 -8.39 2.50
CA TYR A 102 7.95 -8.13 2.05
C TYR A 102 8.99 -8.14 3.18
N ASP A 103 8.58 -8.26 4.46
CA ASP A 103 9.47 -8.27 5.63
C ASP A 103 10.38 -7.02 5.74
N VAL A 104 9.82 -5.84 5.40
CA VAL A 104 10.48 -4.51 5.45
C VAL A 104 9.78 -3.57 6.43
#